data_AF-A0A1B6MKY8-F1
#
_entry.id   AF-A0A1B6MKY8-F1
#
_cell.length_a   1.000
_cell.length_b   1.000
_cell.length_c   1.000
_cell.angle_alpha   90.00
_cell.angle_beta   90.00
_cell.angle_gamma   90.00
#
_symmetry.space_group_name_H-M   'P 1'
#
loop_
_entity.id
_entity.type
_entity.pdbx_description
1 polymer ?
#
loop_
_entity_poly.entity_id
_entity_poly.type
_entity_poly.pdbx_seq_one_letter_code
_entity_poly.pdbx_strand_id
1 'polypeptide(L)'
;HVCLDTDNEKSFLRELTQVLLYLLTSEDDFHCNALLCLVRELCVNSVLVPLLDLVSDPDYINQIIIFLCKDIPVSSDVFLTTLRVTDNPVELTATKELLHKEMATLRSRDSGGEDDAWVKQQISSLVYVQRVIESRLSRLEEGADT
;
A
#
# COMPACT_ATOMS: atom_id res chain seq x y z
N HIS A 1 12.74 21.71 6.81
CA HIS A 1 11.68 21.12 5.97
C HIS A 1 12.03 21.33 4.49
N VAL A 2 12.96 20.54 3.97
CA VAL A 2 13.45 20.71 2.57
C VAL A 2 12.38 20.25 1.56
N CYS A 3 11.56 19.25 1.91
CA CYS A 3 10.56 18.65 1.03
C CYS A 3 9.14 19.25 1.16
N LEU A 4 8.97 20.35 1.90
CA LEU A 4 7.66 21.05 1.98
C LEU A 4 7.54 22.20 0.98
N ASP A 5 8.65 22.54 0.32
CA ASP A 5 8.72 23.60 -0.66
C ASP A 5 9.50 23.08 -1.86
N THR A 6 8.83 23.07 -3.02
CA THR A 6 9.35 22.52 -4.26
C THR A 6 10.61 23.23 -4.75
N ASP A 7 10.79 24.52 -4.44
CA ASP A 7 11.99 25.25 -4.84
C ASP A 7 13.20 24.86 -3.97
N ASN A 8 12.98 24.67 -2.68
CA ASN A 8 14.01 24.19 -1.75
C ASN A 8 14.43 22.75 -2.06
N GLU A 9 13.46 21.87 -2.36
CA GLU A 9 13.73 20.51 -2.77
C GLU A 9 14.57 20.45 -4.06
N LYS A 10 14.18 21.20 -5.09
CA LYS A 10 14.95 21.27 -6.35
C LYS A 10 16.34 21.84 -6.14
N SER A 11 16.50 22.86 -5.30
CA SER A 11 17.83 23.42 -4.97
C SER A 11 18.71 22.36 -4.31
N PHE A 12 18.17 21.62 -3.33
CA PHE A 12 18.88 20.53 -2.68
C PHE A 12 19.29 19.43 -3.67
N LEU A 13 18.39 19.01 -4.56
CA LEU A 13 18.70 18.01 -5.58
C LEU A 13 19.76 18.49 -6.58
N ARG A 14 19.79 19.77 -6.92
CA ARG A 14 20.86 20.36 -7.74
C ARG A 14 22.20 20.29 -7.04
N GLU A 15 22.28 20.66 -5.76
CA GLU A 15 23.52 20.59 -4.98
C GLU A 15 24.01 19.14 -4.86
N LEU A 16 23.10 18.20 -4.55
CA LEU A 16 23.42 16.79 -4.46
C LEU A 16 23.90 16.23 -5.79
N THR A 17 23.21 16.54 -6.89
CA THR A 17 23.60 16.13 -8.24
C THR A 17 24.94 16.73 -8.65
N GLN A 18 25.22 17.97 -8.27
CA GLN A 18 26.52 18.60 -8.52
C GLN A 18 27.65 17.84 -7.83
N VAL A 19 27.47 17.46 -6.55
CA VAL A 19 28.45 16.65 -5.81
C VAL A 19 28.62 15.27 -6.45
N LEU A 20 27.53 14.61 -6.81
CA LEU A 20 27.58 13.31 -7.48
C LEU A 20 28.30 13.38 -8.82
N LEU A 21 28.02 14.40 -9.64
CA LEU A 21 28.71 14.61 -10.91
C LEU A 21 30.21 14.83 -10.69
N TYR A 22 30.61 15.58 -9.66
CA TYR A 22 32.03 15.74 -9.33
C TYR A 22 32.70 14.44 -8.86
N LEU A 23 31.98 13.55 -8.17
CA LEU A 23 32.52 12.26 -7.72
C LEU A 23 32.58 11.21 -8.83
N LEU A 24 31.65 11.26 -9.78
CA LEU A 24 31.49 10.27 -10.85
C LEU A 24 32.29 10.61 -12.10
N THR A 25 32.64 11.89 -12.29
CA THR A 25 33.38 12.35 -13.47
C THR A 25 34.88 12.27 -13.21
N SER A 26 35.64 11.70 -14.16
CA SER A 26 37.10 11.63 -14.07
C SER A 26 37.71 13.03 -14.29
N GLU A 27 38.90 13.30 -13.72
CA GLU A 27 39.56 14.62 -13.81
C GLU A 27 39.79 15.09 -15.27
N ASP A 28 39.88 14.17 -16.23
CA ASP A 28 40.09 14.47 -17.65
C ASP A 28 38.86 15.05 -18.38
N ASP A 29 37.64 14.85 -17.85
CA ASP A 29 36.38 15.30 -18.47
C ASP A 29 35.94 16.72 -18.01
N PHE A 30 36.72 17.37 -17.14
CA PHE A 30 36.39 18.64 -16.47
C PHE A 30 36.36 19.88 -17.38
N HIS A 31 36.58 19.74 -18.69
CA HIS A 31 36.88 20.89 -19.55
C HIS A 31 35.63 21.70 -19.95
N CYS A 32 34.41 21.17 -19.74
CA CYS A 32 33.18 21.88 -20.09
C CYS A 32 32.21 22.01 -18.89
N ASN A 33 32.44 23.02 -18.06
CA ASN A 33 31.54 23.40 -16.96
C ASN A 33 30.10 23.65 -17.43
N ALA A 34 29.90 24.16 -18.65
CA ALA A 34 28.57 24.37 -19.22
C ALA A 34 27.83 23.04 -19.44
N LEU A 35 28.54 22.00 -19.89
CA LEU A 35 27.96 20.67 -20.07
C LEU A 35 27.59 20.03 -18.74
N LEU A 36 28.45 20.14 -17.71
CA LEU A 36 28.14 19.66 -16.36
C LEU A 36 26.90 20.36 -15.77
N CYS A 37 26.78 21.68 -15.95
CA CYS A 37 25.58 22.42 -15.55
C CYS A 37 24.32 21.92 -16.29
N LEU A 38 24.42 21.66 -17.60
CA LEU A 38 23.29 21.13 -18.37
C LEU A 38 22.90 19.72 -17.93
N VAL A 39 23.87 18.83 -17.72
CA VAL A 39 23.62 17.46 -17.23
C VAL A 39 23.00 17.50 -15.84
N ARG A 40 23.46 18.38 -14.96
CA ARG A 40 22.85 18.58 -13.64
C ARG A 40 21.38 18.98 -13.76
N GLU A 41 21.07 20.01 -14.55
CA GLU A 41 19.68 20.45 -14.72
C GLU A 41 18.82 19.36 -15.36
N LEU A 42 19.34 18.64 -16.35
CA LEU A 42 18.62 17.53 -16.99
C LEU A 42 18.36 16.40 -15.99
N CYS A 43 19.37 15.99 -15.22
CA CYS A 43 19.25 14.93 -14.24
C CYS A 43 18.23 15.29 -13.15
N VAL A 44 18.29 16.50 -12.61
CA VAL A 44 17.34 16.94 -11.57
C VAL A 44 15.92 17.01 -12.13
N ASN A 45 15.70 17.71 -13.24
CA ASN A 45 14.33 17.99 -13.72
C ASN A 45 13.70 16.82 -14.47
N SER A 46 14.49 15.99 -15.15
CA SER A 46 13.97 14.90 -15.99
C SER A 46 14.09 13.51 -15.35
N VAL A 47 14.89 13.35 -14.29
CA VAL A 47 15.10 12.06 -13.65
C VAL A 47 14.77 12.12 -12.16
N LEU A 48 15.49 12.91 -11.36
CA LEU A 48 15.38 12.84 -9.90
C LEU A 48 14.04 13.32 -9.37
N VAL A 49 13.54 14.47 -9.83
CA VAL A 49 12.24 15.00 -9.40
C VAL A 49 11.10 14.03 -9.78
N PRO A 50 10.95 13.61 -11.06
CA PRO A 50 9.91 12.64 -11.41
C PRO A 50 10.03 11.30 -10.66
N LEU A 51 11.25 10.83 -10.37
CA LEU A 51 11.45 9.61 -9.60
C LEU A 51 11.03 9.78 -8.13
N LEU A 52 11.34 10.92 -7.52
CA LEU A 52 10.93 11.21 -6.15
C LEU A 52 9.41 11.38 -6.06
N ASP A 53 8.79 12.05 -7.04
CA ASP A 53 7.34 12.16 -7.14
C ASP A 53 6.70 10.77 -7.25
N LEU A 54 7.25 9.89 -8.11
CA LEU A 54 6.75 8.53 -8.28
C LEU A 54 6.93 7.68 -7.01
N VAL A 55 8.12 7.71 -6.39
CA VAL A 55 8.40 6.90 -5.20
C VAL A 55 7.65 7.41 -3.97
N SER A 56 7.29 8.69 -3.94
CA SER A 56 6.49 9.30 -2.88
C SER A 56 4.99 9.18 -3.12
N ASP A 57 4.57 8.75 -4.32
CA ASP A 57 3.17 8.53 -4.65
C ASP A 57 2.61 7.36 -3.81
N PRO A 58 1.51 7.59 -3.05
CA PRO A 58 0.98 6.57 -2.16
C PRO A 58 0.48 5.33 -2.91
N ASP A 59 -0.05 5.48 -4.12
CA ASP A 59 -0.50 4.33 -4.92
C ASP A 59 0.69 3.50 -5.42
N TYR A 60 1.78 4.16 -5.84
CA TYR A 60 3.01 3.48 -6.22
C TYR A 60 3.64 2.71 -5.04
N ILE A 61 3.71 3.34 -3.85
CA ILE A 61 4.17 2.68 -2.62
C ILE A 61 3.30 1.46 -2.31
N ASN A 62 1.97 1.61 -2.34
CA ASN A 62 1.04 0.53 -2.07
C ASN A 62 1.20 -0.63 -3.07
N GLN A 63 1.37 -0.33 -4.35
CA GLN A 63 1.64 -1.34 -5.38
C GLN A 63 2.95 -2.09 -5.12
N ILE A 64 4.02 -1.40 -4.72
CA ILE A 64 5.29 -2.05 -4.34
C ILE A 64 5.09 -2.96 -3.13
N ILE A 65 4.37 -2.54 -2.10
CA ILE A 65 4.08 -3.37 -0.93
C ILE A 65 3.31 -4.63 -1.36
N ILE A 66 2.27 -4.48 -2.18
CA ILE A 66 1.50 -5.62 -2.72
C ILE A 66 2.41 -6.56 -3.51
N PHE A 67 3.29 -6.02 -4.35
CA PHE A 67 4.24 -6.80 -5.13
C PHE A 67 5.21 -7.59 -4.24
N LEU A 68 5.77 -6.96 -3.21
CA LEU A 68 6.67 -7.61 -2.25
C LEU A 68 5.96 -8.70 -1.44
N CYS A 69 4.67 -8.53 -1.18
CA CYS A 69 3.85 -9.51 -0.46
C CYS A 69 3.29 -10.63 -1.35
N LYS A 70 3.55 -10.62 -2.66
CA LYS A 70 2.95 -11.58 -3.62
C LYS A 70 3.25 -13.04 -3.29
N ASP A 71 4.44 -13.31 -2.76
CA ASP A 71 4.88 -14.67 -2.39
C ASP A 71 4.60 -15.00 -0.92
N ILE A 72 4.03 -14.08 -0.15
CA ILE A 72 3.59 -14.34 1.22
C ILE A 72 2.21 -15.00 1.14
N PRO A 73 2.06 -16.27 1.54
CA PRO A 73 0.76 -16.93 1.52
C PRO A 73 -0.14 -16.27 2.56
N VAL A 74 -1.07 -15.41 2.11
CA VAL A 74 -2.13 -14.87 2.96
C VAL A 74 -3.18 -15.96 3.15
N SER A 75 -2.92 -16.86 4.10
CA SER A 75 -3.85 -17.94 4.43
C SER A 75 -5.06 -17.41 5.19
N SER A 76 -6.15 -18.19 5.17
CA SER A 76 -7.33 -17.90 5.98
C SER A 76 -7.00 -17.80 7.48
N ASP A 77 -6.02 -18.54 7.97
CA ASP A 77 -5.58 -18.49 9.36
C ASP A 77 -4.91 -17.16 9.72
N VAL A 78 -4.07 -16.61 8.83
CA VAL A 78 -3.46 -15.29 9.02
C VAL A 78 -4.56 -14.22 9.07
N PHE A 79 -5.52 -14.27 8.15
CA PHE A 79 -6.66 -13.35 8.13
C PHE A 79 -7.51 -13.44 9.40
N LEU A 80 -7.87 -14.64 9.84
CA LEU A 80 -8.63 -14.86 11.08
C LEU A 80 -7.86 -14.40 12.31
N THR A 81 -6.54 -14.57 12.32
CA THR A 81 -5.68 -14.10 13.40
C THR A 81 -5.69 -12.57 13.45
N THR A 82 -5.52 -11.90 12.30
CA THR A 82 -5.61 -10.44 12.20
C THR A 82 -6.94 -9.93 12.75
N LEU A 83 -8.08 -10.48 12.32
CA LEU A 83 -9.39 -10.09 12.83
C LEU A 83 -9.56 -10.27 14.35
N ARG A 84 -8.90 -11.27 14.94
CA ARG A 84 -8.96 -11.53 16.38
C ARG A 84 -8.09 -10.58 17.20
N VAL A 85 -7.04 -10.01 16.62
CA VAL A 85 -6.08 -9.14 17.33
C VAL A 85 -6.28 -7.66 17.02
N THR A 86 -6.95 -7.31 15.93
CA THR A 86 -7.32 -5.93 15.61
C THR A 86 -8.04 -5.25 16.78
N ASP A 87 -7.61 -4.02 17.06
CA ASP A 87 -8.15 -3.10 18.06
C ASP A 87 -8.95 -1.96 17.42
N ASN A 88 -8.94 -1.84 16.10
CA ASN A 88 -9.68 -0.83 15.35
C ASN A 88 -11.13 -1.27 15.05
N PRO A 89 -12.16 -0.72 15.73
CA PRO A 89 -13.55 -1.09 15.49
C PRO A 89 -14.06 -0.64 14.11
N VAL A 90 -13.46 0.40 13.52
CA VAL A 90 -13.83 0.90 12.18
C VAL A 90 -13.46 -0.11 11.11
N GLU A 91 -12.25 -0.67 11.17
CA GLU A 91 -11.79 -1.72 10.24
C GLU A 91 -12.63 -3.00 10.36
N LEU A 92 -12.95 -3.43 11.58
CA LEU A 92 -13.81 -4.59 11.82
C LEU A 92 -15.21 -4.38 11.24
N THR A 93 -15.78 -3.19 11.43
CA THR A 93 -17.10 -2.84 10.89
C THR A 93 -17.08 -2.77 9.37
N ALA A 94 -16.09 -2.12 8.77
CA ALA A 94 -15.93 -2.09 7.32
C ALA A 94 -15.77 -3.49 6.72
N THR A 95 -15.00 -4.36 7.39
CA THR A 95 -14.84 -5.76 6.97
C THR A 95 -16.17 -6.53 7.05
N LYS A 96 -16.98 -6.28 8.09
CA LYS A 96 -18.34 -6.87 8.22
C LYS A 96 -19.24 -6.48 7.05
N GLU A 97 -19.25 -5.21 6.66
CA GLU A 97 -20.05 -4.71 5.52
C GLU A 97 -19.61 -5.35 4.19
N LEU A 98 -18.29 -5.47 3.97
CA LEU A 98 -17.76 -6.19 2.80
C LEU A 98 -18.20 -7.66 2.78
N LEU A 99 -18.17 -8.32 3.94
CA LEU A 99 -18.62 -9.71 4.09
C LEU A 99 -20.10 -9.85 3.73
N HIS A 100 -20.95 -8.92 4.19
CA HIS A 100 -22.38 -8.91 3.91
C HIS A 100 -22.66 -8.73 2.42
N LYS A 101 -21.93 -7.83 1.76
CA LYS A 101 -21.99 -7.64 0.31
C LYS A 101 -21.62 -8.91 -0.44
N GLU A 102 -20.54 -9.58 -0.05
CA GLU A 102 -20.09 -10.82 -0.70
C GLU A 102 -21.09 -11.97 -0.50
N MET A 103 -21.64 -12.12 0.70
CA MET A 103 -22.68 -13.11 0.99
C MET A 103 -23.94 -12.85 0.15
N ALA A 104 -24.33 -11.60 -0.08
CA ALA A 104 -25.44 -11.25 -0.95
C ALA A 104 -25.14 -11.60 -2.42
N THR A 105 -23.93 -11.32 -2.89
CA THR A 105 -23.47 -11.69 -4.24
C THR A 105 -23.49 -13.21 -4.45
N LEU A 106 -22.99 -13.99 -3.48
CA LEU A 106 -23.02 -15.45 -3.55
C LEU A 106 -24.45 -15.99 -3.59
N ARG A 107 -25.34 -15.45 -2.75
CA ARG A 107 -26.77 -15.84 -2.75
C ARG A 107 -27.49 -15.51 -4.05
N SER A 108 -27.16 -14.39 -4.70
CA SER A 108 -27.77 -14.05 -6.00
C SER A 108 -27.39 -14.99 -7.14
N ARG A 109 -26.32 -15.79 -6.96
CA ARG A 109 -25.81 -16.75 -7.96
C ARG A 109 -26.35 -18.17 -7.73
N ASP A 110 -27.11 -18.39 -6.66
CA ASP A 110 -27.71 -19.68 -6.31
C ASP A 110 -28.78 -20.08 -7.35
N SER A 111 -28.37 -20.91 -8.31
CA SER A 111 -29.19 -21.36 -9.43
C SER A 111 -29.63 -22.83 -9.28
N GLY A 112 -29.42 -23.45 -8.12
CA GLY A 112 -29.94 -24.79 -7.78
C GLY A 112 -29.22 -26.01 -8.39
N GLY A 113 -27.98 -25.87 -8.84
CA GLY A 113 -27.13 -26.94 -9.41
C GLY A 113 -25.99 -27.41 -8.50
N GLU A 114 -24.95 -28.06 -9.04
CA GLU A 114 -23.74 -28.48 -8.28
C GLU A 114 -23.02 -27.29 -7.62
N ASP A 115 -23.15 -26.10 -8.21
CA ASP A 115 -22.73 -24.81 -7.64
C ASP A 115 -23.39 -24.51 -6.28
N ASP A 116 -24.57 -25.05 -5.98
CA ASP A 116 -25.31 -24.82 -4.73
C ASP A 116 -24.55 -25.35 -3.51
N ALA A 117 -23.95 -26.53 -3.59
CA ALA A 117 -23.19 -27.11 -2.48
C ALA A 117 -21.93 -26.28 -2.17
N TRP A 118 -21.22 -25.84 -3.21
CA TRP A 118 -20.03 -25.01 -3.08
C TRP A 118 -20.38 -23.61 -2.54
N VAL A 119 -21.43 -22.98 -3.06
CA VAL A 119 -21.94 -21.68 -2.59
C VAL A 119 -22.36 -21.75 -1.13
N LYS A 120 -23.09 -22.80 -0.72
CA LYS A 120 -23.46 -23.03 0.68
C LYS A 120 -22.26 -23.17 1.59
N GLN A 121 -21.22 -23.90 1.15
CA GLN A 121 -19.98 -24.02 1.90
C GLN A 121 -19.27 -22.67 2.07
N GLN A 122 -19.17 -21.86 1.01
CA GLN A 122 -18.57 -20.53 1.07
C GLN A 122 -19.36 -19.60 2.00
N ILE A 123 -20.69 -19.60 1.91
CA ILE A 123 -21.55 -18.83 2.82
C ILE A 123 -21.32 -19.28 4.28
N SER A 124 -21.17 -20.57 4.54
CA SER A 124 -20.87 -21.09 5.88
C SER A 124 -19.54 -20.56 6.42
N SER A 125 -18.49 -20.55 5.59
CA SER A 125 -17.18 -19.98 5.93
C SER A 125 -17.28 -18.48 6.23
N LEU A 126 -18.03 -17.71 5.43
CA LEU A 126 -18.25 -16.28 5.68
C LEU A 126 -19.05 -16.05 6.97
N VAL A 127 -20.09 -16.83 7.25
CA VAL A 127 -20.83 -16.75 8.53
C VAL A 127 -19.90 -16.99 9.72
N TYR A 128 -18.94 -17.91 9.61
CA TYR A 128 -17.94 -18.11 10.65
C TYR A 128 -17.06 -16.87 10.85
N VAL A 129 -16.56 -16.25 9.76
CA VAL A 129 -15.79 -15.00 9.84
C VAL A 129 -16.62 -13.88 10.50
N GLN A 130 -17.90 -13.74 10.13
CA GLN A 130 -18.79 -12.76 10.74
C GLN A 130 -18.87 -12.92 12.27
N ARG A 131 -19.01 -14.16 12.76
CA ARG A 131 -19.05 -14.43 14.20
C ARG A 131 -17.75 -14.04 14.91
N VAL A 132 -16.60 -14.24 14.25
CA VAL A 132 -15.29 -13.82 14.79
C VAL A 132 -15.23 -12.30 14.93
N ILE A 133 -15.70 -11.56 13.92
CA ILE A 133 -15.75 -10.09 13.94
C ILE A 133 -16.68 -9.60 15.05
N GLU A 134 -17.90 -10.13 15.14
CA GLU A 134 -18.90 -9.75 16.15
C GLU A 134 -18.40 -10.02 17.57
N SER A 135 -17.76 -11.17 17.80
CA SER A 135 -17.13 -11.48 19.08
C SER A 135 -16.01 -10.51 19.43
N ARG A 136 -15.20 -10.09 18.47
CA ARG A 136 -14.12 -9.13 18.73
C ARG A 136 -14.66 -7.73 19.04
N LEU A 137 -15.67 -7.28 18.30
CA LEU A 137 -16.31 -5.98 18.47
C LEU A 137 -16.97 -5.85 19.85
N SER A 138 -17.75 -6.85 20.27
CA SER A 138 -18.36 -6.89 21.61
C SER A 138 -17.31 -6.82 22.72
N ARG A 139 -16.17 -7.52 22.57
CA ARG A 139 -15.05 -7.41 23.52
C ARG A 139 -14.34 -6.05 23.52
N LEU A 140 -14.40 -5.30 22.43
CA LEU A 140 -13.85 -3.93 22.37
C LEU A 140 -14.80 -2.94 23.04
N GLU A 141 -16.11 -3.11 22.83
CA GLU A 141 -17.15 -2.32 23.50
C GLU A 141 -17.09 -2.51 25.03
N GLU A 142 -17.04 -3.75 25.51
CA GLU A 142 -16.93 -4.06 26.94
C GLU A 142 -15.65 -3.53 27.60
N GLY A 143 -14.54 -3.42 26.84
CA GLY A 143 -13.27 -2.90 27.33
C GLY A 143 -13.13 -1.37 27.24
N ALA A 144 -14.03 -0.69 26.53
CA ALA A 144 -14.08 0.77 26.46
C ALA A 144 -14.88 1.39 27.62
N ASP A 145 -15.73 0.60 28.28
CA ASP A 145 -16.57 1.00 29.41
C ASP A 145 -15.87 0.89 30.80
N THR A 146 -14.56 0.61 30.84
CA THR A 146 -13.72 0.59 32.05
C THR A 146 -12.54 1.56 31.95
#